data_AF-A0A9L0TL90-F1
#
_entry.id   AF-A0A9L0TL90-F1
#
_cell.length_a   1.000
_cell.length_b   1.000
_cell.length_c   1.000
_cell.angle_alpha   90.00
_cell.angle_beta   90.00
_cell.angle_gamma   90.00
#
_symmetry.space_group_name_H-M   'P 1'
#
loop_
_entity.id
_entity.type
_entity.pdbx_description
1 polymer ?
#
loop_
_entity_poly.entity_id
_entity_poly.type
_entity_poly.pdbx_seq_one_letter_code
_entity_poly.pdbx_strand_id
1 'polypeptide(L)'
;MSQAPGAQPSPPSVYHERQRLELCAVHALNNVLQQQLFTQEAADEICKRLSPDSRLNPHRSLLGTGNYDVNVIMAALQGLGLAAVWWDRRRWDPQHQVLCAELGTGGVM
;
A
#
# COMPACT_ATOMS: atom_id res chain seq x y z
N MET A 1 33.02 -31.00 25.46
CA MET A 1 32.10 -29.84 25.43
C MET A 1 30.98 -30.19 24.46
N SER A 2 29.83 -30.62 24.99
CA SER A 2 28.71 -31.10 24.18
C SER A 2 27.95 -29.91 23.59
N GLN A 3 27.88 -29.82 22.26
CA GLN A 3 27.06 -28.82 21.57
C GLN A 3 25.58 -29.18 21.75
N ALA A 4 24.77 -28.19 22.10
CA ALA A 4 23.33 -28.32 22.25
C ALA A 4 22.64 -28.52 20.88
N PRO A 5 21.50 -29.23 20.80
CA PRO A 5 20.83 -29.51 19.55
C PRO A 5 20.15 -28.25 19.00
N GLY A 6 20.57 -27.85 17.80
CA GLY A 6 19.77 -27.18 16.76
C GLY A 6 18.73 -26.15 17.20
N ALA A 7 19.16 -24.93 17.47
CA ALA A 7 18.25 -23.78 17.38
C ALA A 7 17.84 -23.61 15.91
N GLN A 8 16.61 -24.04 15.57
CA GLN A 8 16.01 -23.74 14.27
C GLN A 8 15.90 -22.21 14.14
N PRO A 9 16.32 -21.61 13.02
CA PRO A 9 16.14 -20.17 12.81
C PRO A 9 14.65 -19.86 12.85
N SER A 10 14.26 -18.92 13.72
CA SER A 10 12.90 -18.40 13.73
C SER A 10 12.57 -17.83 12.36
N PRO A 11 11.35 -18.03 11.84
CA PRO A 11 10.95 -17.45 10.56
C PRO A 11 11.15 -15.93 10.61
N PRO A 12 11.52 -15.29 9.48
CA PRO A 12 11.69 -13.85 9.41
C PRO A 12 10.38 -13.17 9.87
N SER A 13 10.51 -12.16 10.73
CA SER A 13 9.35 -11.45 11.26
C SER A 13 8.67 -10.66 10.14
N VAL A 14 7.40 -10.94 9.89
CA VAL A 14 6.56 -10.15 8.96
C VAL A 14 6.28 -8.79 9.58
N TYR A 15 6.53 -7.72 8.82
CA TYR A 15 6.20 -6.37 9.26
C TYR A 15 4.68 -6.18 9.30
N HIS A 16 4.15 -5.72 10.43
CA HIS A 16 2.72 -5.50 10.60
C HIS A 16 2.42 -4.33 11.54
N GLU A 17 1.78 -3.32 10.98
CA GLU A 17 1.10 -2.24 11.69
C GLU A 17 -0.36 -2.63 11.96
N ARG A 18 -0.73 -2.63 13.23
CA ARG A 18 -2.12 -2.75 13.65
C ARG A 18 -2.83 -1.42 13.40
N GLN A 19 -3.97 -1.49 12.71
CA GLN A 19 -4.78 -0.30 12.41
C GLN A 19 -5.18 0.44 13.69
N ARG A 20 -5.08 1.77 13.63
CA ARG A 20 -5.63 2.69 14.64
C ARG A 20 -6.47 3.77 13.96
N LEU A 21 -7.55 4.19 14.62
CA LEU A 21 -8.43 5.26 14.12
C LEU A 21 -8.92 4.97 12.69
N GLU A 22 -9.02 6.02 11.87
CA GLU A 22 -9.40 5.95 10.45
C GLU A 22 -8.17 5.91 9.53
N LEU A 23 -7.00 5.49 10.02
CA LEU A 23 -5.74 5.48 9.26
C LEU A 23 -5.52 4.20 8.46
N CYS A 24 -6.61 3.53 8.05
CA CYS A 24 -6.54 2.25 7.34
C CYS A 24 -5.65 2.31 6.09
N ALA A 25 -5.71 3.39 5.30
CA ALA A 25 -4.88 3.54 4.11
C ALA A 25 -3.38 3.61 4.43
N VAL A 26 -2.99 4.34 5.49
CA VAL A 26 -1.59 4.45 5.93
C VAL A 26 -1.06 3.08 6.34
N HIS A 27 -1.80 2.38 7.20
CA HIS A 27 -1.40 1.06 7.68
C HIS A 27 -1.42 0.01 6.56
N ALA A 28 -2.38 0.09 5.63
CA ALA A 28 -2.40 -0.79 4.46
C ALA A 28 -1.17 -0.59 3.57
N LEU A 29 -0.78 0.66 3.28
CA LEU A 29 0.42 0.98 2.52
C LEU A 29 1.69 0.45 3.22
N ASN A 30 1.86 0.74 4.51
CA ASN A 30 3.04 0.30 5.26
C ASN A 30 3.10 -1.24 5.38
N ASN A 31 1.95 -1.88 5.55
CA ASN A 31 1.87 -3.35 5.61
C ASN A 31 2.21 -3.99 4.26
N VAL A 32 1.65 -3.51 3.14
CA VAL A 32 1.97 -4.12 1.83
C VAL A 32 3.41 -3.86 1.41
N LEU A 33 3.99 -2.72 1.80
CA LEU A 33 5.40 -2.37 1.55
C LEU A 33 6.36 -2.99 2.58
N GLN A 34 5.84 -3.66 3.61
CA GLN A 34 6.60 -4.31 4.68
C GLN A 34 7.56 -3.36 5.44
N GLN A 35 7.22 -2.07 5.51
CA GLN A 35 8.01 -1.04 6.20
C GLN A 35 7.14 0.17 6.57
N GLN A 36 7.46 0.89 7.65
CA GLN A 36 6.87 2.18 7.98
C GLN A 36 7.37 3.28 7.01
N LEU A 37 6.67 3.50 5.90
CA LEU A 37 7.03 4.50 4.89
C LEU A 37 6.11 5.73 4.90
N PHE A 38 4.87 5.55 5.33
CA PHE A 38 3.85 6.59 5.37
C PHE A 38 3.40 6.88 6.79
N THR A 39 3.08 8.14 7.04
CA THR A 39 2.43 8.63 8.26
C THR A 39 1.13 9.34 7.90
N GLN A 40 0.33 9.70 8.92
CA GLN A 40 -0.86 10.52 8.73
C GLN A 40 -0.52 11.86 8.05
N GLU A 41 0.58 12.49 8.46
CA GLU A 41 1.06 13.76 7.91
C GLU A 41 1.44 13.60 6.43
N ALA A 42 2.13 12.52 6.07
CA ALA A 42 2.49 12.25 4.68
C ALA A 42 1.25 12.05 3.79
N ALA A 43 0.24 11.32 4.29
CA ALA A 43 -1.04 11.14 3.59
C ALA A 43 -1.81 12.47 3.47
N ASP A 44 -1.79 13.28 4.51
CA ASP A 44 -2.39 14.61 4.52
C ASP A 44 -1.76 15.58 3.51
N GLU A 45 -0.43 15.54 3.34
CA GLU A 45 0.27 16.32 2.31
C GLU A 45 -0.12 15.86 0.88
N ILE A 46 -0.31 14.55 0.69
CA ILE A 46 -0.83 14.03 -0.58
C ILE A 46 -2.24 14.57 -0.83
N CYS A 47 -3.12 14.55 0.17
CA CYS A 47 -4.47 15.12 0.06
C CYS A 47 -4.42 16.59 -0.37
N LYS A 48 -3.56 17.42 0.23
CA LYS A 48 -3.40 18.83 -0.13
C LYS A 48 -2.93 19.00 -1.58
N ARG A 49 -1.97 18.20 -2.02
CA ARG A 49 -1.47 18.24 -3.41
C ARG A 49 -2.52 17.83 -4.44
N LEU A 50 -3.39 16.88 -4.10
CA LEU A 50 -4.48 16.43 -4.98
C LEU A 50 -5.61 17.46 -5.11
N SER A 51 -5.76 18.36 -4.13
CA SER A 51 -6.82 19.38 -4.10
C SER A 51 -6.32 20.71 -3.48
N PRO A 52 -5.39 21.43 -4.15
CA PRO A 52 -4.69 22.57 -3.57
C PRO A 52 -5.60 23.76 -3.24
N ASP A 53 -6.66 23.97 -4.04
CA ASP A 53 -7.57 25.11 -3.89
C ASP A 53 -8.80 24.79 -3.04
N SER A 54 -8.90 23.57 -2.50
CA SER A 54 -10.09 23.15 -1.76
C SER A 54 -10.03 23.55 -0.30
N ARG A 55 -11.04 24.31 0.16
CA ARG A 55 -11.22 24.65 1.59
C ARG A 55 -11.55 23.43 2.44
N LEU A 56 -12.24 22.45 1.85
CA LEU A 56 -12.56 21.16 2.47
C LEU A 56 -11.97 20.07 1.59
N ASN A 57 -11.00 19.33 2.11
CA ASN A 57 -10.31 18.35 1.31
C ASN A 57 -11.23 17.12 1.03
N PRO A 58 -11.50 16.77 -0.25
CA PRO A 58 -12.40 15.66 -0.57
C PRO A 58 -11.77 14.28 -0.36
N HIS A 59 -10.45 14.21 -0.15
CA HIS A 59 -9.69 12.96 -0.09
C HIS A 59 -9.48 12.44 1.34
N ARG A 60 -10.13 13.03 2.33
CA ARG A 60 -10.04 12.64 3.75
C ARG A 60 -11.24 13.14 4.56
N SER A 61 -11.43 12.61 5.76
CA SER A 61 -12.42 13.12 6.74
C SER A 61 -12.22 14.62 7.01
N LEU A 62 -13.32 15.36 7.23
CA LEU A 62 -13.32 16.84 7.38
C LEU A 62 -12.39 17.34 8.50
N LEU A 63 -12.27 16.57 9.59
CA LEU A 63 -11.41 16.88 10.73
C LEU A 63 -9.97 16.38 10.57
N GLY A 64 -9.61 15.83 9.41
CA GLY A 64 -8.27 15.30 9.14
C GLY A 64 -7.92 14.03 9.90
N THR A 65 -8.90 13.26 10.36
CA THR A 65 -8.73 12.05 11.19
C THR A 65 -8.25 10.82 10.41
N GLY A 66 -8.23 10.88 9.09
CA GLY A 66 -7.95 9.76 8.18
C GLY A 66 -9.04 9.61 7.12
N ASN A 67 -9.48 8.37 6.90
CA ASN A 67 -10.46 7.96 5.88
C ASN A 67 -10.04 8.43 4.47
N TYR A 68 -8.80 8.09 4.11
CA TYR A 68 -8.22 8.47 2.84
C TYR A 68 -8.84 7.69 1.70
N ASP A 69 -9.16 8.37 0.61
CA ASP A 69 -9.68 7.71 -0.59
C ASP A 69 -8.57 6.99 -1.38
N VAL A 70 -8.97 6.28 -2.44
CA VAL A 70 -8.05 5.51 -3.27
C VAL A 70 -7.03 6.38 -4.02
N ASN A 71 -7.35 7.65 -4.32
CA ASN A 71 -6.43 8.52 -5.04
C ASN A 71 -5.21 8.85 -4.20
N VAL A 72 -5.38 8.96 -2.87
CA VAL A 72 -4.27 9.11 -1.92
C VAL A 72 -3.35 7.89 -1.96
N ILE A 73 -3.91 6.68 -1.98
CA ILE A 73 -3.15 5.42 -2.08
C ILE A 73 -2.40 5.36 -3.41
N MET A 74 -3.06 5.69 -4.52
CA MET A 74 -2.46 5.69 -5.85
C MET A 74 -1.30 6.69 -5.95
N ALA A 75 -1.50 7.91 -5.46
CA ALA A 75 -0.46 8.95 -5.47
C ALA A 75 0.72 8.61 -4.54
N ALA A 76 0.46 7.97 -3.40
CA ALA A 76 1.49 7.47 -2.49
C ALA A 76 2.40 6.44 -3.19
N LEU A 77 1.80 5.44 -3.84
CA LEU A 77 2.54 4.42 -4.59
C LEU A 77 3.30 5.02 -5.78
N GLN A 78 2.68 5.95 -6.50
CA GLN A 78 3.34 6.65 -7.62
C GLN A 78 4.59 7.42 -7.16
N GLY A 79 4.58 8.00 -5.96
CA GLY A 79 5.75 8.66 -5.37
C GLY A 79 6.93 7.72 -5.12
N LEU A 80 6.69 6.40 -5.06
CA LEU A 80 7.71 5.35 -4.94
C LEU A 80 8.05 4.68 -6.28
N GLY A 81 7.52 5.18 -7.40
CA GLY A 81 7.66 4.54 -8.72
C GLY A 81 6.82 3.26 -8.88
N LEU A 82 5.83 3.06 -8.01
CA LEU A 82 4.89 1.94 -8.06
C LEU A 82 3.53 2.38 -8.62
N ALA A 83 2.69 1.42 -8.98
CA ALA A 83 1.34 1.68 -9.47
C ALA A 83 0.32 0.77 -8.77
N ALA A 84 -0.88 1.30 -8.51
CA ALA A 84 -2.04 0.50 -8.16
C ALA A 84 -2.84 0.20 -9.44
N VAL A 85 -2.97 -1.09 -9.75
CA VAL A 85 -3.72 -1.58 -10.92
C VAL A 85 -5.07 -2.10 -10.44
N TRP A 86 -6.15 -1.61 -11.06
CA TRP A 86 -7.50 -2.06 -10.76
C TRP A 86 -7.72 -3.47 -11.30
N TRP A 87 -7.96 -4.41 -10.38
CA TRP A 87 -8.39 -5.75 -10.74
C TRP A 87 -9.88 -5.76 -11.14
N ASP A 88 -10.16 -5.95 -12.43
CA ASP A 88 -11.54 -6.05 -12.94
C ASP A 88 -12.09 -7.47 -12.74
N ARG A 89 -13.00 -7.63 -11.76
CA ARG A 89 -13.62 -8.93 -11.45
C ARG A 89 -14.41 -9.53 -12.62
N ARG A 90 -14.84 -8.74 -13.61
CA ARG A 90 -15.56 -9.25 -14.79
C ARG A 90 -14.63 -9.96 -15.77
N ARG A 91 -13.32 -9.70 -15.68
CA ARG A 91 -12.27 -10.36 -16.46
C ARG A 91 -11.78 -11.65 -15.81
N TRP A 92 -12.47 -12.11 -14.75
CA TRP A 92 -12.20 -13.40 -14.14
C TRP A 92 -12.61 -14.52 -15.09
N ASP A 93 -11.67 -14.95 -15.93
CA ASP A 93 -11.70 -16.24 -16.60
C ASP A 93 -10.59 -17.11 -15.98
N PRO A 94 -10.92 -18.24 -15.32
CA PRO A 94 -9.94 -19.17 -14.77
C PRO A 94 -8.87 -19.63 -15.77
N GLN A 95 -9.15 -19.56 -17.08
CA GLN A 95 -8.23 -20.01 -18.14
C GLN A 95 -7.29 -18.90 -18.66
N HIS A 96 -7.59 -17.61 -18.43
CA HIS A 96 -6.79 -16.48 -18.93
C HIS A 96 -5.70 -15.97 -17.97
N GLN A 97 -5.70 -16.39 -16.69
CA GLN A 97 -4.85 -15.80 -15.66
C GLN A 97 -3.35 -16.14 -15.82
N VAL A 98 -3.03 -17.21 -16.55
CA VAL A 98 -1.64 -17.62 -16.84
C VAL A 98 -0.92 -16.58 -17.71
N LEU A 99 -1.63 -15.88 -18.60
CA LEU A 99 -1.01 -14.97 -19.57
C LEU A 99 -0.52 -13.64 -18.95
N CYS A 100 -1.21 -13.11 -17.94
CA CYS A 100 -0.88 -11.80 -17.36
C CYS A 100 0.34 -11.84 -16.41
N ALA A 101 0.65 -13.00 -15.81
CA ALA A 101 1.84 -13.16 -14.99
C ALA A 101 3.13 -13.21 -15.83
N GLU A 102 3.04 -13.67 -17.08
CA GLU A 102 4.18 -13.80 -18.00
C GLU A 102 4.52 -12.46 -18.69
N LEU A 103 3.51 -11.64 -19.00
CA LEU A 103 3.70 -10.35 -19.70
C LEU A 103 4.29 -9.22 -18.84
N GLY A 104 4.38 -9.40 -17.51
CA GLY A 104 5.03 -8.44 -16.60
C GLY A 104 6.56 -8.43 -16.66
N THR A 105 7.17 -9.31 -17.46
CA THR A 105 8.64 -9.39 -17.66
C THR A 105 9.12 -8.70 -18.95
N GLY A 106 8.20 -8.15 -19.75
CA GLY A 106 8.50 -7.47 -21.01
C GLY A 106 8.83 -5.99 -20.84
N GLY A 107 10.08 -5.71 -20.52
CA GLY A 107 10.90 -4.53 -20.86
C GLY A 107 10.24 -3.19 -21.25
N VAL A 108 10.67 -2.16 -20.51
CA VAL A 108 11.03 -0.81 -21.02
C VAL A 108 11.28 -0.75 -22.54
N MET A 109 10.47 0.07 -23.22
CA MET A 109 10.89 1.04 -24.23
C MET A 109 9.94 2.23 -24.22
#